data_AF-A0A7M3DTC4-F1
#
_entry.id   AF-A0A7M3DTC4-F1
#
_cell.length_a   1.000
_cell.length_b   1.000
_cell.length_c   1.000
_cell.angle_alpha   90.00
_cell.angle_beta   90.00
_cell.angle_gamma   90.00
#
_symmetry.space_group_name_H-M   'P 1'
#
loop_
_entity.id
_entity.type
_entity.pdbx_description
1 polymer ?
#
loop_
_entity_poly.entity_id
_entity_poly.type
_entity_poly.pdbx_seq_one_letter_code
_entity_poly.pdbx_strand_id
1 'polypeptide(L)'
;MTSQTNEVHAEKRKVTVGDFREFVSRTSYLTDCERRGGGWIFVRKKWEQKPDASWDNPYMDQGEDDPVVLVSWHDAVKFANWKSTREGLGQAYTFVPTDKECLVSVDFASAGYRLPTEREWEAAPRDPGGPLMPGTKPRKNVNAVEQMFPGGLWGEGGWPSDRLEWCWDPGDLAGEGIVNFSKTGLAQPRICRGRNTVRQNGRQPSRGACDPFAAATTLGFSLVGGVSDTGTHQVAED
;
A
#
# COMPACT_ATOMS: atom_id res chain seq x y z
N MET A 1 -18.19 -35.95 -8.12
CA MET A 1 -18.48 -34.55 -8.46
C MET A 1 -17.90 -33.68 -7.35
N THR A 2 -16.63 -33.32 -7.48
CA THR A 2 -15.97 -32.38 -6.56
C THR A 2 -16.33 -30.97 -7.01
N SER A 3 -17.12 -30.28 -6.18
CA SER A 3 -17.45 -28.88 -6.37
C SER A 3 -16.16 -28.07 -6.30
N GLN A 4 -15.71 -27.54 -7.44
CA GLN A 4 -14.71 -26.48 -7.46
C GLN A 4 -15.42 -25.21 -6.99
N THR A 5 -15.17 -24.82 -5.75
CA THR A 5 -15.42 -23.45 -5.31
C THR A 5 -14.56 -22.53 -6.16
N ASN A 6 -15.18 -21.90 -7.16
CA ASN A 6 -14.60 -20.75 -7.85
C ASN A 6 -14.54 -19.60 -6.83
N GLU A 7 -13.48 -19.57 -6.01
CA GLU A 7 -13.13 -18.37 -5.26
C GLU A 7 -12.78 -17.30 -6.29
N VAL A 8 -13.72 -16.38 -6.54
CA VAL A 8 -13.48 -15.18 -7.35
C VAL A 8 -12.48 -14.33 -6.58
N HIS A 9 -11.19 -14.53 -6.83
CA HIS A 9 -10.16 -13.68 -6.26
C HIS A 9 -10.30 -12.31 -6.91
N ALA A 10 -10.58 -11.29 -6.10
CA ALA A 10 -10.60 -9.91 -6.57
C ALA A 10 -9.25 -9.58 -7.22
N GLU A 11 -9.29 -9.12 -8.48
CA GLU A 11 -8.08 -8.80 -9.22
C GLU A 11 -7.36 -7.63 -8.55
N LYS A 12 -6.07 -7.81 -8.27
CA LYS A 12 -5.22 -6.78 -7.71
C LYS A 12 -4.79 -5.79 -8.79
N ARG A 13 -5.17 -4.52 -8.63
CA ARG A 13 -4.90 -3.44 -9.60
C ARG A 13 -3.90 -2.44 -9.02
N LYS A 14 -2.78 -2.24 -9.71
CA LYS A 14 -1.80 -1.22 -9.32
C LYS A 14 -2.38 0.17 -9.56
N VAL A 15 -2.12 1.09 -8.64
CA VAL A 15 -2.45 2.50 -8.84
C VAL A 15 -1.26 3.20 -9.47
N THR A 16 -1.51 3.90 -10.58
CA THR A 16 -0.46 4.60 -11.34
C THR A 16 -0.36 6.07 -10.94
N VAL A 17 0.70 6.73 -11.39
CA VAL A 17 0.89 8.18 -11.26
C VAL A 17 -0.26 8.93 -11.96
N GLY A 18 -0.71 8.47 -13.13
CA GLY A 18 -1.84 9.06 -13.85
C GLY A 18 -3.16 8.94 -13.10
N ASP A 19 -3.45 7.75 -12.55
CA ASP A 19 -4.61 7.52 -11.66
C ASP A 19 -4.61 8.50 -10.48
N PHE A 20 -3.46 8.62 -9.80
CA PHE A 20 -3.32 9.47 -8.61
C PHE A 20 -3.34 10.97 -8.95
N ARG A 21 -2.82 11.35 -10.13
CA ARG A 21 -2.93 12.72 -10.64
C ARG A 21 -4.38 13.11 -10.92
N GLU A 22 -5.19 12.21 -11.48
CA GLU A 22 -6.62 12.47 -11.63
C GLU A 22 -7.25 12.72 -10.25
N PHE A 23 -6.97 11.88 -9.26
CA PHE A 23 -7.46 12.07 -7.90
C PHE A 23 -7.11 13.46 -7.35
N VAL A 24 -5.84 13.84 -7.37
CA VAL A 24 -5.38 15.13 -6.84
C VAL A 24 -6.00 16.29 -7.61
N SER A 25 -6.01 16.26 -8.95
CA SER A 25 -6.57 17.33 -9.76
C SER A 25 -8.08 17.54 -9.56
N ARG A 26 -8.83 16.46 -9.33
CA ARG A 26 -10.28 16.50 -9.14
C ARG A 26 -10.70 16.95 -7.74
N THR A 27 -9.84 16.75 -6.75
CA THR A 27 -10.20 16.94 -5.34
C THR A 27 -9.40 18.04 -4.65
N SER A 28 -8.36 18.56 -5.31
CA SER A 28 -7.34 19.40 -4.68
C SER A 28 -6.71 18.72 -3.45
N TYR A 29 -6.61 17.39 -3.49
CA TYR A 29 -6.09 16.61 -2.37
C TYR A 29 -4.61 16.88 -2.16
N LEU A 30 -4.26 17.26 -0.93
CA LEU A 30 -2.87 17.33 -0.47
C LEU A 30 -2.50 15.98 0.17
N THR A 31 -1.35 15.40 -0.14
CA THR A 31 -0.91 14.15 0.51
C THR A 31 -0.39 14.40 1.92
N ASP A 32 -0.25 13.34 2.72
CA ASP A 32 0.36 13.47 4.04
C ASP A 32 1.84 13.89 3.96
N CYS A 33 2.58 13.43 2.95
CA CYS A 33 3.93 13.92 2.66
C CYS A 33 3.96 15.44 2.49
N GLU A 34 3.06 15.98 1.67
CA GLU A 34 3.02 17.40 1.40
C GLU A 34 2.56 18.22 2.63
N ARG A 35 1.67 17.66 3.46
CA ARG A 35 1.24 18.32 4.72
C ARG A 35 2.30 18.30 5.82
N ARG A 36 3.07 17.22 5.90
CA ARG A 36 3.96 16.92 7.05
C ARG A 36 5.43 17.24 6.77
N GLY A 37 5.72 17.87 5.63
CA GLY A 37 7.06 18.39 5.32
C GLY A 37 7.99 17.33 4.72
N GLY A 38 7.46 16.49 3.83
CA GLY A 38 8.26 15.69 2.89
C GLY A 38 8.12 14.19 3.03
N GLY A 39 8.94 13.48 2.25
CA GLY A 39 8.99 12.01 2.22
C GLY A 39 10.41 11.48 2.17
N TRP A 40 10.53 10.15 2.20
CA TRP A 40 11.81 9.46 2.22
C TRP A 40 12.24 9.03 0.82
N ILE A 41 13.37 9.55 0.37
CA ILE A 41 13.99 9.14 -0.88
C ILE A 41 15.14 8.18 -0.61
N PHE A 42 15.33 7.19 -1.48
CA PHE A 42 16.49 6.31 -1.41
C PHE A 42 17.48 6.63 -2.52
N VAL A 43 18.54 7.35 -2.16
CA VAL A 43 19.55 7.85 -3.09
C VAL A 43 20.93 7.40 -2.63
N ARG A 44 21.80 7.01 -3.58
CA ARG A 44 23.19 6.59 -3.29
C ARG A 44 23.30 5.52 -2.18
N LYS A 45 22.33 4.59 -2.15
CA LYS A 45 22.21 3.52 -1.14
C LYS A 45 21.95 4.02 0.29
N LYS A 46 21.34 5.18 0.44
CA LYS A 46 20.97 5.77 1.72
C LYS A 46 19.56 6.35 1.67
N TRP A 47 18.86 6.21 2.77
CA TRP A 47 17.61 6.92 2.99
C TRP A 47 17.89 8.37 3.38
N GLU A 48 17.24 9.30 2.70
CA GLU A 48 17.27 10.73 2.99
C GLU A 48 15.84 11.25 3.02
N GLN A 49 15.48 12.03 4.04
CA GLN A 49 14.21 12.76 4.03
C GLN A 49 14.39 14.05 3.22
N LYS A 50 13.47 14.34 2.31
CA LYS A 50 13.46 15.59 1.53
C LYS A 50 12.14 16.32 1.76
N PRO A 51 12.18 17.61 2.14
CA PRO A 51 10.96 18.38 2.46
C PRO A 51 9.95 18.51 1.32
N ASP A 52 10.43 18.46 0.08
CA ASP A 52 9.67 18.60 -1.16
C ASP A 52 9.48 17.26 -1.89
N ALA A 53 9.88 16.13 -1.29
CA ALA A 53 9.56 14.82 -1.85
C ALA A 53 8.07 14.52 -1.68
N SER A 54 7.42 14.24 -2.81
CA SER A 54 6.01 13.89 -2.91
C SER A 54 5.78 12.94 -4.08
N TRP A 55 4.55 12.47 -4.26
CA TRP A 55 4.16 11.64 -5.40
C TRP A 55 4.43 12.30 -6.78
N ASP A 56 4.45 13.63 -6.87
CA ASP A 56 4.73 14.40 -8.10
C ASP A 56 6.18 14.92 -8.17
N ASN A 57 6.96 14.74 -7.10
CA ASN A 57 8.40 14.98 -7.07
C ASN A 57 9.13 13.83 -6.36
N PRO A 58 9.22 12.64 -6.97
CA PRO A 58 9.76 11.46 -6.32
C PRO A 58 11.29 11.35 -6.36
N TYR A 59 12.00 12.37 -6.88
CA TYR A 59 13.46 12.31 -7.07
C TYR A 59 13.93 11.13 -7.95
N MET A 60 13.04 10.63 -8.80
CA MET A 60 13.28 9.60 -9.81
C MET A 60 12.33 9.82 -10.98
N ASP A 61 12.67 9.31 -12.16
CA ASP A 61 11.79 9.40 -13.32
C ASP A 61 10.62 8.42 -13.17
N GLN A 62 9.39 8.92 -13.32
CA GLN A 62 8.15 8.14 -13.39
C GLN A 62 7.24 8.70 -14.49
N GLY A 63 6.69 7.81 -15.32
CA GLY A 63 5.63 8.13 -16.28
C GLY A 63 4.22 7.93 -15.72
N GLU A 64 3.21 8.30 -16.49
CA GLU A 64 1.79 8.19 -16.10
C GLU A 64 1.36 6.75 -15.75
N ASP A 65 1.95 5.75 -16.43
CA ASP A 65 1.64 4.33 -16.22
C ASP A 65 2.47 3.69 -15.10
N ASP A 66 3.46 4.41 -14.57
CA ASP A 66 4.27 3.90 -13.47
C ASP A 66 3.48 3.90 -12.16
N PRO A 67 3.79 3.00 -11.23
CA PRO A 67 3.14 2.96 -9.93
C PRO A 67 3.36 4.24 -9.14
N VAL A 68 2.30 4.77 -8.52
CA VAL A 68 2.46 5.90 -7.60
C VAL A 68 3.25 5.47 -6.35
N VAL A 69 4.16 6.34 -5.89
CA VAL A 69 4.94 6.20 -4.65
C VAL A 69 4.87 7.48 -3.82
N LEU A 70 5.56 7.53 -2.67
CA LEU A 70 5.51 8.67 -1.75
C LEU A 70 4.08 9.03 -1.33
N VAL A 71 3.28 7.99 -1.11
CA VAL A 71 1.90 8.06 -0.64
C VAL A 71 1.76 7.29 0.66
N SER A 72 1.13 7.93 1.65
CA SER A 72 0.92 7.30 2.96
C SER A 72 -0.16 6.23 2.89
N TRP A 73 -0.29 5.43 3.94
CA TRP A 73 -1.40 4.49 4.06
C TRP A 73 -2.75 5.24 4.08
N HIS A 74 -2.80 6.40 4.74
CA HIS A 74 -4.00 7.25 4.78
C HIS A 74 -4.34 7.87 3.43
N ASP A 75 -3.34 8.26 2.64
CA ASP A 75 -3.53 8.73 1.26
C ASP A 75 -4.15 7.61 0.40
N ALA A 76 -3.64 6.38 0.56
CA ALA A 76 -4.09 5.22 -0.20
C ALA A 76 -5.56 4.84 0.09
N VAL A 77 -5.99 4.82 1.36
CA VAL A 77 -7.39 4.50 1.70
C VAL A 77 -8.37 5.60 1.26
N LYS A 78 -7.96 6.87 1.27
CA LYS A 78 -8.77 7.98 0.75
C LYS A 78 -8.90 7.91 -0.77
N PHE A 79 -7.81 7.60 -1.46
CA PHE A 79 -7.82 7.34 -2.90
C PHE A 79 -8.79 6.19 -3.25
N ALA A 80 -8.76 5.09 -2.50
CA ALA A 80 -9.63 3.94 -2.72
C ALA A 80 -11.13 4.33 -2.66
N ASN A 81 -11.52 5.08 -1.62
CA ASN A 81 -12.90 5.58 -1.51
C ASN A 81 -13.26 6.55 -2.64
N TRP A 82 -12.37 7.47 -2.99
CA TRP A 82 -12.60 8.40 -4.10
C TRP A 82 -12.81 7.65 -5.41
N LYS A 83 -11.93 6.69 -5.74
CA LYS A 83 -12.04 5.88 -6.97
C LYS A 83 -13.34 5.09 -6.99
N SER A 84 -13.74 4.52 -5.85
CA SER A 84 -15.02 3.83 -5.70
C SER A 84 -16.19 4.75 -6.04
N THR A 85 -16.26 5.93 -5.43
CA THR A 85 -17.32 6.91 -5.71
C THR A 85 -17.30 7.39 -7.15
N ARG A 86 -16.10 7.59 -7.73
CA ARG A 86 -15.92 8.01 -9.12
C ARG A 86 -16.51 7.02 -10.12
N GLU A 87 -16.45 5.73 -9.79
CA GLU A 87 -16.97 4.61 -10.57
C GLU A 87 -18.39 4.17 -10.16
N GLY A 88 -19.06 4.92 -9.28
CA GLY A 88 -20.43 4.62 -8.84
C GLY A 88 -20.56 3.45 -7.87
N LEU A 89 -19.46 3.06 -7.23
CA LEU A 89 -19.41 1.98 -6.23
C LEU A 89 -19.59 2.53 -4.81
N GLY A 90 -20.00 1.65 -3.90
CA GLY A 90 -20.00 1.93 -2.47
C GLY A 90 -18.58 2.22 -1.96
N GLN A 91 -18.44 2.99 -0.90
CA GLN A 91 -17.15 3.22 -0.24
C GLN A 91 -16.82 2.03 0.67
N ALA A 92 -15.57 1.59 0.68
CA ALA A 92 -15.13 0.50 1.56
C ALA A 92 -14.66 1.03 2.92
N TYR A 93 -14.25 2.29 3.01
CA TYR A 93 -13.72 2.87 4.25
C TYR A 93 -14.66 3.90 4.87
N THR A 94 -14.73 3.90 6.20
CA THR A 94 -15.36 4.97 6.98
C THR A 94 -14.30 5.63 7.86
N PHE A 95 -14.29 6.96 7.85
CA PHE A 95 -13.37 7.79 8.62
C PHE A 95 -14.07 8.29 9.88
N VAL A 96 -13.59 7.91 11.05
CA VAL A 96 -14.14 8.33 12.34
C VAL A 96 -13.15 9.30 12.98
N PRO A 97 -13.49 10.61 13.03
CA PRO A 97 -12.62 11.59 13.68
C PRO A 97 -12.60 11.34 15.19
N THR A 98 -11.42 11.50 15.79
CA THR A 98 -11.22 11.53 17.24
C THR A 98 -10.45 12.81 17.61
N ASP A 99 -10.30 13.06 18.91
CA ASP A 99 -9.61 14.27 19.40
C ASP A 99 -8.14 14.37 18.95
N LYS A 100 -7.51 13.26 18.55
CA LYS A 100 -6.06 13.20 18.22
C LYS A 100 -5.76 12.61 16.85
N GLU A 101 -6.66 11.80 16.30
CA GLU A 101 -6.42 11.01 15.10
C GLU A 101 -7.71 10.73 14.32
N CYS A 102 -7.58 10.23 13.09
CA CYS A 102 -8.71 9.73 12.32
C CYS A 102 -8.64 8.21 12.29
N LEU A 103 -9.56 7.55 13.01
CA LEU A 103 -9.72 6.11 12.91
C LEU A 103 -10.31 5.76 11.54
N VAL A 104 -9.88 4.64 10.97
CA VAL A 104 -10.37 4.14 9.69
C VAL A 104 -10.89 2.73 9.91
N SER A 105 -12.16 2.49 9.59
CA SER A 105 -12.76 1.16 9.54
C SER A 105 -12.98 0.73 8.09
N VAL A 106 -12.93 -0.57 7.84
CA VAL A 106 -13.21 -1.15 6.52
C VAL A 106 -14.48 -2.00 6.56
N ASP A 107 -15.32 -1.84 5.56
CA ASP A 107 -16.39 -2.77 5.22
C ASP A 107 -15.90 -3.70 4.10
N PHE A 108 -15.56 -4.94 4.47
CA PHE A 108 -15.11 -5.95 3.52
C PHE A 108 -16.22 -6.46 2.59
N ALA A 109 -17.49 -6.20 2.91
CA ALA A 109 -18.63 -6.56 2.08
C ALA A 109 -18.95 -5.48 1.02
N SER A 110 -18.35 -4.29 1.13
CA SER A 110 -18.54 -3.22 0.16
C SER A 110 -18.05 -3.63 -1.23
N ALA A 111 -18.81 -3.26 -2.27
CA ALA A 111 -18.39 -3.40 -3.66
C ALA A 111 -17.24 -2.44 -4.06
N GLY A 112 -16.91 -1.49 -3.20
CA GLY A 112 -15.85 -0.51 -3.39
C GLY A 112 -14.44 -1.09 -3.46
N TYR A 113 -13.52 -0.26 -3.92
CA TYR A 113 -12.10 -0.53 -3.84
C TYR A 113 -11.58 -0.38 -2.41
N ARG A 114 -10.60 -1.21 -2.08
CA ARG A 114 -9.84 -1.16 -0.84
C ARG A 114 -8.41 -1.65 -1.05
N LEU A 115 -7.54 -1.38 -0.09
CA LEU A 115 -6.26 -2.07 0.02
C LEU A 115 -6.47 -3.58 0.21
N PRO A 116 -5.60 -4.42 -0.36
CA PRO A 116 -5.60 -5.85 -0.06
C PRO A 116 -5.22 -6.07 1.40
N THR A 117 -5.78 -7.12 1.99
CA THR A 117 -5.18 -7.72 3.19
C THR A 117 -3.81 -8.33 2.83
N GLU A 118 -2.93 -8.55 3.81
CA GLU A 118 -1.64 -9.22 3.63
C GLU A 118 -1.84 -10.58 2.98
N ARG A 119 -2.85 -11.33 3.43
CA ARG A 119 -3.19 -12.65 2.88
C ARG A 119 -3.65 -12.57 1.43
N GLU A 120 -4.51 -11.61 1.07
CA GLU A 120 -4.91 -11.40 -0.32
C GLU A 120 -3.72 -10.96 -1.19
N TRP A 121 -2.81 -10.15 -0.63
CA TRP A 121 -1.60 -9.73 -1.33
C TRP A 121 -0.70 -10.93 -1.64
N GLU A 122 -0.56 -11.87 -0.72
CA GLU A 122 0.23 -13.10 -0.89
C GLU A 122 -0.39 -14.09 -1.88
N ALA A 123 -1.73 -14.17 -1.90
CA ALA A 123 -2.48 -15.04 -2.81
C ALA A 123 -2.53 -14.49 -4.25
N ALA A 124 -2.44 -13.17 -4.43
CA ALA A 124 -2.51 -12.54 -5.75
C ALA A 124 -1.37 -13.00 -6.68
N PRO A 125 -1.64 -13.16 -7.99
CA PRO A 125 -0.61 -13.48 -8.96
C PRO A 125 0.56 -12.50 -8.88
N ARG A 126 1.78 -13.04 -8.87
CA ARG A 126 2.99 -12.23 -8.95
C ARG A 126 3.11 -11.71 -10.36
N ASP A 127 2.95 -10.41 -10.55
CA ASP A 127 3.36 -9.82 -11.83
C ASP A 127 4.90 -9.83 -11.94
N PRO A 128 5.46 -9.87 -13.16
CA PRO A 128 6.89 -10.04 -13.38
C PRO A 128 7.76 -8.82 -13.03
N GLY A 129 7.17 -7.70 -12.59
CA GLY A 129 7.83 -6.42 -12.37
C GLY A 129 9.08 -6.47 -11.50
N GLY A 130 10.17 -5.91 -12.04
CA GLY A 130 11.49 -5.79 -11.42
C GLY A 130 11.59 -4.66 -10.39
N PRO A 131 12.81 -4.35 -9.91
CA PRO A 131 13.03 -3.32 -8.90
C PRO A 131 12.53 -1.96 -9.39
N LEU A 132 11.89 -1.19 -8.49
CA LEU A 132 11.34 0.12 -8.85
C LEU A 132 12.42 1.17 -9.14
N MET A 133 13.63 0.97 -8.61
CA MET A 133 14.71 1.94 -8.69
C MET A 133 15.53 1.83 -9.98
N PRO A 134 15.60 2.90 -10.82
CA PRO A 134 16.41 2.92 -12.03
C PRO A 134 17.86 2.49 -11.77
N GLY A 135 18.37 1.57 -12.59
CA GLY A 135 19.76 1.09 -12.51
C GLY A 135 20.03 0.01 -11.44
N THR A 136 19.00 -0.47 -10.73
CA THR A 136 19.18 -1.53 -9.73
C THR A 136 19.08 -2.91 -10.39
N LYS A 137 20.19 -3.65 -10.46
CA LYS A 137 20.16 -5.05 -10.93
C LYS A 137 19.58 -5.96 -9.84
N PRO A 138 18.77 -6.98 -10.19
CA PRO A 138 18.40 -8.04 -9.25
C PRO A 138 19.68 -8.68 -8.68
N ARG A 139 19.86 -8.61 -7.36
CA ARG A 139 21.07 -9.16 -6.72
C ARG A 139 20.84 -10.60 -6.30
N LYS A 140 21.69 -11.50 -6.79
CA LYS A 140 21.61 -12.94 -6.48
C LYS A 140 22.12 -13.31 -5.08
N ASN A 141 22.98 -12.47 -4.50
CA ASN A 141 23.55 -12.64 -3.16
C ASN A 141 23.76 -11.25 -2.55
N VAL A 142 23.17 -11.00 -1.39
CA VAL A 142 23.38 -9.75 -0.65
C VAL A 142 23.57 -10.09 0.83
N ASN A 143 24.72 -9.69 1.36
CA ASN A 143 24.82 -9.39 2.79
C ASN A 143 23.82 -8.27 3.07
N ALA A 144 23.01 -8.41 4.12
CA ALA A 144 22.04 -7.42 4.56
C ALA A 144 22.68 -6.02 4.55
N VAL A 145 22.14 -5.10 3.74
CA VAL A 145 22.45 -3.69 3.95
C VAL A 145 21.69 -3.31 5.19
N GLU A 146 22.40 -3.02 6.26
CA GLU A 146 21.93 -2.77 7.64
C GLU A 146 21.09 -1.50 7.79
N GLN A 147 20.52 -0.96 6.70
CA GLN A 147 19.67 0.22 6.75
C GLN A 147 18.20 -0.16 6.76
N MET A 148 17.60 0.03 7.92
CA MET A 148 16.16 -0.01 8.15
C MET A 148 15.47 1.03 7.25
N PHE A 149 14.33 0.69 6.63
CA PHE A 149 13.54 1.68 5.91
C PHE A 149 12.92 2.67 6.91
N PRO A 150 12.88 3.98 6.60
CA PRO A 150 12.52 4.99 7.56
C PRO A 150 11.04 4.98 7.95
N GLY A 151 10.75 5.25 9.23
CA GLY A 151 9.38 5.29 9.73
C GLY A 151 8.74 3.92 9.97
N GLY A 152 9.51 2.84 10.08
CA GLY A 152 8.99 1.51 10.42
C GLY A 152 9.97 0.65 11.22
N LEU A 153 9.44 -0.32 11.98
CA LEU A 153 10.22 -1.44 12.51
C LEU A 153 10.04 -2.61 11.54
N TRP A 154 11.11 -2.97 10.85
CA TRP A 154 11.08 -4.05 9.87
C TRP A 154 11.42 -5.35 10.56
N GLY A 155 10.42 -6.24 10.68
CA GLY A 155 10.59 -7.54 11.31
C GLY A 155 11.50 -8.45 10.50
N GLU A 156 11.25 -8.60 9.19
CA GLU A 156 11.94 -9.59 8.37
C GLU A 156 11.97 -9.16 6.90
N GLY A 157 13.11 -8.62 6.47
CA GLY A 157 13.44 -8.52 5.05
C GLY A 157 12.61 -7.50 4.27
N GLY A 158 13.27 -6.43 3.86
CA GLY A 158 12.79 -5.45 2.90
C GLY A 158 14.02 -4.71 2.45
N TRP A 159 14.46 -4.96 1.22
CA TRP A 159 15.63 -4.27 0.72
C TRP A 159 15.27 -2.82 0.48
N PRO A 160 16.18 -1.86 0.71
CA PRO A 160 15.90 -0.46 0.40
C PRO A 160 15.55 -0.18 -1.08
N SER A 161 15.81 -1.14 -1.98
CA SER A 161 15.40 -1.10 -3.39
C SER A 161 14.20 -1.98 -3.71
N ASP A 162 13.59 -2.65 -2.72
CA ASP A 162 12.41 -3.46 -2.93
C ASP A 162 11.21 -2.56 -3.16
N ARG A 163 10.36 -2.97 -4.09
CA ARG A 163 9.08 -2.31 -4.32
C ARG A 163 8.09 -2.83 -3.29
N LEU A 164 7.62 -1.92 -2.46
CA LEU A 164 6.70 -2.20 -1.37
C LEU A 164 5.31 -1.68 -1.71
N GLU A 165 4.30 -2.39 -1.22
CA GLU A 165 2.91 -2.00 -1.34
C GLU A 165 2.22 -2.11 0.02
N TRP A 166 1.45 -1.08 0.36
CA TRP A 166 0.62 -1.05 1.56
C TRP A 166 -0.44 -2.17 1.55
N CYS A 167 -0.60 -2.83 2.70
CA CYS A 167 -1.72 -3.70 3.02
C CYS A 167 -2.66 -3.02 4.03
N TRP A 168 -3.89 -3.52 4.13
CA TRP A 168 -4.85 -3.07 5.13
C TRP A 168 -4.39 -3.36 6.57
N ASP A 169 -3.78 -4.53 6.78
CA ASP A 169 -3.57 -5.15 8.08
C ASP A 169 -2.73 -4.30 9.04
N PRO A 170 -3.05 -4.32 10.34
CA PRO A 170 -2.19 -3.75 11.36
C PRO A 170 -0.86 -4.49 11.39
N GLY A 171 0.24 -3.75 11.55
CA GLY A 171 1.57 -4.31 11.74
C GLY A 171 1.90 -4.45 13.22
N ASP A 172 2.29 -5.67 13.62
CA ASP A 172 2.93 -5.87 14.93
C ASP A 172 4.36 -5.34 14.89
N LEU A 173 4.69 -4.42 15.80
CA LEU A 173 6.08 -4.05 16.08
C LEU A 173 6.71 -5.26 16.78
N ALA A 174 7.38 -6.11 16.01
CA ALA A 174 7.89 -7.41 16.44
C ALA A 174 8.56 -7.37 17.83
N GLY A 175 7.95 -8.01 18.84
CA GLY A 175 8.70 -8.58 19.96
C GLY A 175 8.08 -8.52 21.36
N GLU A 176 7.46 -7.40 21.78
CA GLU A 176 6.94 -7.30 23.16
C GLU A 176 5.57 -6.64 23.24
N GLY A 177 4.56 -7.48 23.52
CA GLY A 177 3.29 -7.07 24.06
C GLY A 177 2.37 -6.30 23.11
N ILE A 178 1.07 -6.39 23.37
CA ILE A 178 0.09 -5.47 22.81
C ILE A 178 0.55 -4.06 23.19
N VAL A 179 1.08 -3.29 22.24
CA VAL A 179 1.40 -1.89 22.48
C VAL A 179 0.08 -1.20 22.78
N ASN A 180 -0.08 -0.76 24.02
CA ASN A 180 -1.26 -0.02 24.42
C ASN A 180 -1.18 1.38 23.80
N PHE A 181 -1.72 1.52 22.59
CA PHE A 181 -1.70 2.73 21.76
C PHE A 181 -2.29 3.97 22.46
N SER A 182 -3.10 3.78 23.51
CA SER A 182 -3.56 4.89 24.36
C SER A 182 -2.42 5.63 25.09
N LYS A 183 -1.21 5.05 25.17
CA LYS A 183 -0.07 5.59 25.91
C LYS A 183 1.05 6.18 25.05
N THR A 184 1.18 5.82 23.77
CA THR A 184 2.34 6.23 22.93
C THR A 184 2.05 7.43 22.02
N GLY A 185 0.77 7.72 21.73
CA GLY A 185 0.39 8.82 20.85
C GLY A 185 0.84 8.65 19.39
N LEU A 186 1.27 7.44 18.99
CA LEU A 186 1.60 7.08 17.62
C LEU A 186 0.49 6.20 17.05
N ALA A 187 0.13 6.43 15.78
CA ALA A 187 -0.87 5.64 15.07
C ALA A 187 -0.40 4.18 14.90
N GLN A 188 -1.33 3.23 14.91
CA GLN A 188 -1.02 1.81 14.74
C GLN A 188 -0.29 1.57 13.39
N PRO A 189 0.89 0.94 13.39
CA PRO A 189 1.62 0.62 12.17
C PRO A 189 0.81 -0.24 11.21
N ARG A 190 1.16 -0.18 9.93
CA ARG A 190 0.49 -0.92 8.85
C ARG A 190 1.48 -1.79 8.09
N ILE A 191 1.02 -2.94 7.66
CA ILE A 191 1.86 -3.89 6.93
C ILE A 191 2.18 -3.35 5.53
N CYS A 192 3.45 -3.51 5.14
CA CYS A 192 3.93 -3.35 3.78
C CYS A 192 4.47 -4.70 3.28
N ARG A 193 4.10 -5.09 2.06
CA ARG A 193 4.63 -6.30 1.42
C ARG A 193 5.42 -5.96 0.16
N GLY A 194 6.54 -6.65 -0.01
CA GLY A 194 7.44 -6.49 -1.14
C GLY A 194 7.69 -7.80 -1.87
N ARG A 195 8.00 -7.70 -3.15
CA ARG A 195 8.13 -8.88 -4.02
C ARG A 195 9.46 -9.60 -3.84
N ASN A 196 10.51 -8.90 -3.42
CA ASN A 196 11.81 -9.55 -3.27
C ASN A 196 11.74 -10.61 -2.18
N THR A 197 12.26 -11.80 -2.50
CA THR A 197 12.32 -12.92 -1.57
C THR A 197 13.52 -12.76 -0.65
N VAL A 198 13.30 -12.85 0.64
CA VAL A 198 14.34 -12.85 1.67
C VAL A 198 14.68 -14.32 1.99
N ARG A 199 15.94 -14.62 2.34
CA ARG A 199 16.44 -16.00 2.55
C ARG A 199 16.55 -16.41 4.03
N GLN A 200 16.38 -15.49 4.97
CA GLN A 200 16.36 -15.83 6.39
C GLN A 200 15.09 -16.65 6.66
N ASN A 201 15.25 -17.93 7.03
CA ASN A 201 14.17 -18.86 7.40
C ASN A 201 13.29 -19.42 6.26
N GLY A 202 13.75 -19.36 5.01
CA GLY A 202 13.03 -19.87 3.84
C GLY A 202 12.92 -18.83 2.73
N ARG A 203 12.25 -19.16 1.62
CA ARG A 203 11.97 -18.18 0.55
C ARG A 203 10.62 -17.52 0.83
N GLN A 204 10.62 -16.40 1.56
CA GLN A 204 9.42 -15.62 1.84
C GLN A 204 9.48 -14.22 1.20
N PRO A 205 8.35 -13.65 0.73
CA PRO A 205 8.30 -12.26 0.27
C PRO A 205 8.66 -11.30 1.41
N SER A 206 9.20 -10.13 1.05
CA SER A 206 9.64 -9.10 1.99
C SER A 206 8.48 -8.50 2.80
N ARG A 207 8.63 -8.38 4.13
CA ARG A 207 7.57 -7.94 5.06
C ARG A 207 8.07 -6.80 5.94
N GLY A 208 7.26 -5.75 6.07
CA GLY A 208 7.50 -4.66 7.03
C GLY A 208 6.24 -4.18 7.72
N ALA A 209 6.44 -3.44 8.81
CA ALA A 209 5.40 -2.66 9.48
C ALA A 209 5.88 -1.21 9.57
N CYS A 210 5.13 -0.29 8.98
CA CYS A 210 5.49 1.13 8.89
C CYS A 210 4.43 1.99 9.57
N ASP A 211 4.86 3.13 10.11
CA ASP A 211 3.98 4.24 10.52
C ASP A 211 3.03 4.56 9.34
N PRO A 212 1.71 4.66 9.56
CA PRO A 212 0.75 4.89 8.48
C PRO A 212 0.91 6.24 7.78
N PHE A 213 1.68 7.19 8.34
CA PHE A 213 2.07 8.46 7.71
C PHE A 213 3.39 8.37 6.94
N ALA A 214 4.12 7.26 7.04
CA ALA A 214 5.36 7.09 6.26
C ALA A 214 5.04 7.07 4.77
N ALA A 215 5.94 7.65 3.98
CA ALA A 215 5.88 7.58 2.53
C ALA A 215 7.28 7.68 1.97
N ALA A 216 7.55 6.88 0.94
CA ALA A 216 8.88 6.74 0.37
C ALA A 216 8.87 6.40 -1.11
N THR A 217 10.00 6.63 -1.78
CA THR A 217 10.19 6.38 -3.23
C THR A 217 10.06 4.92 -3.63
N THR A 218 10.03 3.99 -2.68
CA THR A 218 9.84 2.55 -2.96
C THR A 218 8.53 2.00 -2.43
N LEU A 219 7.67 2.85 -1.85
CA LEU A 219 6.42 2.45 -1.20
C LEU A 219 5.24 3.09 -1.92
N GLY A 220 4.41 2.23 -2.50
CA GLY A 220 3.15 2.58 -3.15
C GLY A 220 2.01 1.70 -2.65
N PHE A 221 1.00 1.48 -3.49
CA PHE A 221 -0.11 0.59 -3.17
C PHE A 221 -0.81 0.03 -4.42
N SER A 222 -1.64 -0.98 -4.16
CA SER A 222 -2.56 -1.54 -5.13
C SER A 222 -3.94 -1.63 -4.48
N LEU A 223 -4.99 -1.73 -5.31
CA LEU A 223 -6.36 -1.92 -4.88
C LEU A 223 -6.84 -3.33 -5.21
N VAL A 224 -7.82 -3.81 -4.43
CA VAL A 224 -8.67 -4.96 -4.73
C VAL A 224 -10.13 -4.53 -4.60
N GLY A 225 -11.05 -5.30 -5.19
CA GLY A 225 -12.48 -4.98 -5.24
C GLY A 225 -12.89 -4.33 -6.55
N GLY A 226 -14.03 -3.62 -6.56
CA GLY A 226 -14.57 -2.97 -7.75
C GLY A 226 -15.46 -3.86 -8.62
N VAL A 227 -16.14 -4.84 -8.02
CA VAL A 227 -17.11 -5.68 -8.72
C VAL A 227 -18.50 -5.10 -8.46
N SER A 228 -19.09 -4.45 -9.48
CA SER A 228 -20.51 -4.08 -9.46
C SER A 228 -21.33 -5.35 -9.62
N ASP A 229 -22.28 -5.60 -8.71
CA ASP A 229 -23.24 -6.69 -8.82
C ASP A 229 -24.26 -6.39 -9.93
N THR A 230 -23.84 -6.47 -11.19
CA THR A 230 -24.74 -6.46 -12.34
C THR A 230 -25.12 -7.91 -12.67
N GLY A 231 -25.66 -8.61 -11.66
CA GLY A 231 -26.31 -9.89 -11.84
C GLY A 231 -27.74 -9.68 -12.34
N THR A 232 -27.95 -9.91 -13.63
CA THR A 232 -29.27 -10.02 -14.28
C THR A 232 -30.25 -10.83 -13.45
N HIS A 233 -31.26 -10.18 -12.86
CA HIS A 233 -32.52 -10.84 -12.55
C HIS A 233 -33.19 -11.18 -13.88
N GLN A 234 -32.96 -12.40 -14.38
CA GLN A 234 -33.93 -13.01 -15.30
C GLN A 234 -35.20 -13.24 -14.49
N VAL A 235 -36.16 -12.35 -14.67
CA VAL A 235 -37.56 -12.59 -14.33
C VAL A 235 -37.99 -13.74 -15.22
N ALA A 236 -38.22 -14.91 -14.62
CA ALA A 236 -39.00 -15.95 -15.27
C ALA A 236 -40.45 -15.45 -15.28
N GLU A 237 -40.91 -14.97 -16.44
CA GLU A 237 -42.33 -14.89 -16.73
C GLU A 237 -42.82 -16.28 -17.15
N ASP A 238 -43.80 -16.77 -16.37
CA ASP A 238 -44.78 -17.86 -16.53
C ASP A 238 -44.48 -19.11 -17.38
#